data_AF-A0A9E3BZE2-F1
#
_entry.id   AF-A0A9E3BZE2-F1
#
_cell.length_a   1.000
_cell.length_b   1.000
_cell.length_c   1.000
_cell.angle_alpha   90.00
_cell.angle_beta   90.00
_cell.angle_gamma   90.00
#
_symmetry.space_group_name_H-M   'P 1'
#
loop_
_entity.id
_entity.type
_entity.pdbx_description
1 polymer ?
#
loop_
_entity_poly.entity_id
_entity_poly.type
_entity_poly.pdbx_seq_one_letter_code
_entity_poly.pdbx_strand_id
1 'polypeptide(L)' 'EPMGDIVTLYLTAGAHQIVATIDAETGARDGEALDVVLDLDKTHLFDAETEQAIY' A
#
# COMPACT_ATOMS: atom_id res chain seq x y z
N GLU A 1 12.07 -4.21 -0.40
CA GLU A 1 13.02 -5.31 -0.72
C GLU A 1 12.62 -5.96 -2.05
N PRO A 2 13.52 -6.02 -3.05
CA PRO A 2 13.28 -6.77 -4.29
C PRO A 2 13.40 -8.27 -4.03
N MET A 3 12.35 -9.03 -4.35
CA MET A 3 12.27 -10.49 -4.23
C MET A 3 12.29 -11.20 -5.60
N GLY A 4 12.76 -10.52 -6.65
CA GLY A 4 12.66 -10.96 -8.04
C GLY A 4 11.92 -9.90 -8.86
N ASP A 5 10.86 -10.30 -9.56
CA ASP A 5 10.03 -9.41 -10.39
C ASP A 5 9.12 -8.49 -9.57
N ILE A 6 9.12 -8.63 -8.24
CA ILE A 6 8.33 -7.81 -7.33
C ILE A 6 9.20 -7.21 -6.22
N VAL A 7 8.81 -6.01 -5.78
CA VAL A 7 9.38 -5.30 -4.65
C VAL A 7 8.30 -5.04 -3.61
N THR A 8 8.61 -5.33 -2.34
CA THR A 8 7.78 -4.89 -1.21
C THR A 8 8.25 -3.53 -0.72
N LEU A 9 7.34 -2.55 -0.73
CA LEU A 9 7.53 -1.21 -0.20
C LEU A 9 6.84 -1.05 1.16
N TYR A 10 7.50 -0.35 2.07
CA TYR A 10 6.93 0.07 3.35
C TYR A 10 6.72 1.58 3.29
N LEU A 11 5.46 1.99 3.11
CA LEU A 11 5.07 3.39 2.93
C LEU A 11 4.54 3.96 4.23
N THR A 12 4.76 5.25 4.46
CA THR A 12 4.13 5.98 5.57
C THR A 12 3.20 7.04 4.99
N ALA A 13 1.93 7.00 5.39
CA ALA A 13 0.88 7.94 5.01
C ALA A 13 0.33 8.62 6.27
N GLY A 14 0.87 9.80 6.59
CA GLY A 14 0.58 10.48 7.85
C GLY A 14 1.03 9.64 9.06
N ALA A 15 0.08 9.20 9.89
CA ALA A 15 0.35 8.33 11.04
C ALA A 15 0.25 6.84 10.72
N HIS A 16 -0.15 6.47 9.51
CA HIS A 16 -0.41 5.08 9.11
C HIS A 16 0.75 4.52 8.30
N GLN A 17 0.99 3.22 8.43
CA GLN A 17 1.93 2.48 7.60
C GLN A 17 1.16 1.56 6.65
N ILE A 18 1.58 1.53 5.38
CA ILE A 18 0.96 0.74 4.32
C ILE A 18 2.06 -0.10 3.67
N VAL A 19 1.78 -1.39 3.46
CA VAL A 19 2.68 -2.30 2.73
C VAL A 19 2.13 -2.47 1.33
N ALA A 20 2.98 -2.27 0.32
CA ALA A 20 2.62 -2.46 -1.07
C ALA A 20 3.59 -3.44 -1.73
N THR A 21 3.07 -4.32 -2.58
CA THR A 21 3.87 -5.18 -3.46
C THR A 21 3.68 -4.68 -4.88
N ILE A 22 4.76 -4.25 -5.52
CA ILE A 22 4.76 -3.67 -6.87
C ILE A 22 5.77 -4.37 -7.75
N ASP A 23 5.73 -4.08 -9.05
CA ASP A 23 6.75 -4.54 -10.00
C ASP A 23 8.15 -4.02 -9.63
N ALA A 24 9.17 -4.83 -9.88
CA ALA A 24 10.57 -4.49 -9.61
C ALA A 24 11.12 -3.37 -10.51
N GLU A 25 10.50 -3.08 -11.65
CA GLU A 25 10.81 -1.93 -12.52
C GLU A 25 10.29 -0.60 -11.94
N THR A 26 10.38 -0.43 -10.62
CA THR A 26 9.98 0.77 -9.91
C THR A 26 11.13 1.78 -9.80
N GLY A 27 10.80 3.07 -9.94
CA GLY A 27 11.71 4.18 -9.66
C GLY A 27 11.72 4.62 -8.19
N ALA A 28 11.00 3.93 -7.31
CA ALA A 28 10.87 4.30 -5.90
C ALA A 28 12.22 4.25 -5.16
N ARG A 29 12.44 5.23 -4.27
CA ARG A 29 13.64 5.37 -3.46
C ARG A 29 13.29 5.63 -2.01
N ASP A 30 14.09 5.10 -1.10
CA ASP A 30 13.88 5.27 0.33
C ASP A 30 13.95 6.76 0.72
N GLY A 31 12.96 7.20 1.51
CA GLY A 31 12.87 8.58 2.01
C GLY A 31 12.34 9.60 1.01
N GLU A 32 12.10 9.22 -0.24
CA GLU A 32 11.43 10.08 -1.22
C GLU A 32 9.90 9.95 -1.12
N ALA A 33 9.20 11.07 -1.32
CA ALA A 33 7.75 11.05 -1.44
C ALA A 33 7.34 10.38 -2.76
N LEU A 34 6.30 9.55 -2.71
CA LEU A 34 5.81 8.80 -3.85
C LEU A 34 4.31 9.00 -4.00
N ASP A 35 3.86 9.34 -5.20
CA ASP A 35 2.45 9.28 -5.55
C ASP A 35 2.08 7.81 -5.82
N VAL A 36 1.08 7.32 -5.10
CA VAL A 36 0.61 5.94 -5.19
C VAL A 36 -0.85 5.89 -5.62
N VAL A 37 -1.19 4.88 -6.43
CA VAL A 37 -2.55 4.64 -6.88
C VAL A 37 -3.09 3.40 -6.18
N LEU A 38 -4.25 3.52 -5.56
CA LEU A 38 -4.98 2.39 -4.98
C LEU A 38 -6.07 1.94 -5.95
N ASP A 39 -6.15 0.64 -6.16
CA ASP A 39 -7.25 0.01 -6.88
C ASP A 39 -8.50 0.01 -5.99
N LEU A 40 -9.36 1.01 -6.18
CA LEU A 40 -10.54 1.23 -5.34
C LEU A 40 -11.55 0.09 -5.44
N ASP A 41 -11.60 -0.63 -6.56
CA ASP A 41 -12.49 -1.78 -6.76
C ASP A 41 -12.09 -2.97 -5.88
N LYS A 42 -10.88 -2.96 -5.29
CA LYS A 42 -10.38 -3.99 -4.37
C LYS A 42 -10.26 -3.52 -2.92
N THR A 43 -10.72 -2.32 -2.63
CA THR A 43 -10.73 -1.81 -1.25
C THR A 43 -11.83 -2.48 -0.45
N HIS A 44 -11.61 -2.55 0.86
CA HIS A 44 -12.61 -3.04 1.81
C HIS A 44 -12.77 -1.99 2.92
N LEU A 45 -14.00 -1.79 3.36
CA LEU A 45 -14.29 -0.87 4.45
C LEU A 45 -14.95 -1.63 5.61
N PHE A 46 -14.50 -1.34 6.83
CA PHE A 46 -15.01 -1.99 8.04
C PHE A 46 -15.52 -0.94 9.03
N ASP A 47 -16.61 -1.25 9.70
CA ASP A 47 -17.12 -0.45 10.81
C ASP A 47 -16.18 -0.56 12.03
N ALA A 48 -15.82 0.57 12.63
CA ALA A 48 -14.79 0.62 13.67
C ALA A 48 -15.25 0.05 15.04
N GLU A 49 -16.55 -0.07 15.28
CA GLU A 49 -17.10 -0.59 16.54
C GLU A 49 -17.46 -2.07 16.44
N THR A 50 -18.07 -2.45 15.32
CA THR A 50 -18.64 -3.79 15.09
C THR A 50 -17.75 -4.70 14.25
N GLU A 51 -16.72 -4.14 13.61
CA GLU A 51 -15.79 -4.83 12.70
C GLU A 51 -16.46 -5.45 11.47
N GLN A 52 -17.72 -5.08 11.19
CA GLN A 52 -18.46 -5.62 10.04
C GLN A 52 -17.96 -5.01 8.73
N ALA A 53 -17.80 -5.87 7.72
CA ALA A 53 -17.52 -5.42 6.37
C ALA A 53 -18.73 -4.65 5.80
N ILE A 54 -18.46 -3.44 5.31
CA ILE A 54 -19.43 -2.56 4.67
C ILE A 54 -19.47 -2.84 3.16
N TYR A 55 -18.29 -3.04 2.55
CA TYR A 55 -18.11 -3.56 1.20
C TYR A 55 -16.69 -4.11 1.02
#